data_AF-A0A8T4UIV8-F1
#
_entry.id   AF-A0A8T4UIV8-F1
#
_cell.length_a   1.000
_cell.length_b   1.000
_cell.length_c   1.000
_cell.angle_alpha   90.00
_cell.angle_beta   90.00
_cell.angle_gamma   90.00
#
_symmetry.space_group_name_H-M   'P 1'
#
loop_
_entity.id
_entity.type
_entity.pdbx_description
1 polymer ?
#
loop_
_entity_poly.entity_id
_entity_poly.type
_entity_poly.pdbx_seq_one_letter_code
_entity_poly.pdbx_strand_id
1 'polypeptide(L)'
;MSFTGWLARDSLERSLRELCLLQHDESLISCIELSDWRRGGAESFIAEAEILCSSSEGDRRRRFVAKAVLPPFGWAVVDYLAEMMGRRTMLAEAGVPVVQQYAVREGVLFQAHLPYSVSDLYRSGNWAEPMMAQAHDIERKVRALGFHPLNVLADLRSDGEKLYYVDFGADLGGPSSAP
;
A
#
# COMPACT_ATOMS: atom_id res chain seq x y z
N MET A 1 19.44 -16.27 31.64
CA MET A 1 19.47 -14.80 31.84
C MET A 1 20.55 -14.19 30.98
N SER A 2 20.19 -13.09 30.31
CA SER A 2 21.02 -11.95 29.89
C SER A 2 21.45 -11.79 28.42
N PHE A 3 21.25 -10.53 27.99
CA PHE A 3 21.94 -9.72 26.96
C PHE A 3 21.63 -9.87 25.46
N THR A 4 20.37 -9.75 25.01
CA THR A 4 20.05 -9.37 23.60
C THR A 4 18.73 -8.59 23.38
N GLY A 5 17.82 -8.49 24.36
CA GLY A 5 16.44 -8.02 24.09
C GLY A 5 16.22 -6.51 23.88
N TRP A 6 17.09 -5.64 24.38
CA TRP A 6 16.82 -4.19 24.39
C TRP A 6 17.37 -3.46 23.15
N LEU A 7 18.54 -3.86 22.64
CA LEU A 7 19.10 -3.29 21.41
C LEU A 7 18.27 -3.66 20.16
N ALA A 8 17.54 -4.78 20.18
CA ALA A 8 16.63 -5.16 19.10
C ALA A 8 15.32 -4.37 19.13
N ARG A 9 14.73 -4.15 20.31
CA ARG A 9 13.45 -3.44 20.44
C ARG A 9 13.59 -1.94 20.21
N ASP A 10 14.57 -1.28 20.83
CA ASP A 10 14.75 0.16 20.65
C ASP A 10 15.12 0.50 19.20
N SER A 11 15.91 -0.37 18.55
CA SER A 11 16.23 -0.23 17.13
C SER A 11 15.02 -0.47 16.23
N LEU A 12 14.17 -1.45 16.56
CA LEU A 12 12.95 -1.73 15.82
C LEU A 12 11.92 -0.61 15.98
N GLU A 13 11.69 -0.13 17.20
CA GLU A 13 10.81 1.01 17.47
C GLU A 13 11.26 2.25 16.71
N ARG A 14 12.56 2.55 16.73
CA ARG A 14 13.13 3.65 15.94
C ARG A 14 12.86 3.46 14.45
N SER A 15 13.10 2.26 13.93
CA SER A 15 12.87 1.94 12.51
C SER A 15 11.39 2.08 12.13
N LEU A 16 10.47 1.59 12.97
CA LEU A 16 9.04 1.73 12.73
C LEU A 16 8.58 3.19 12.79
N ARG A 17 9.16 4.02 13.67
CA ARG A 17 8.90 5.47 13.68
C ARG A 17 9.43 6.16 12.43
N GLU A 18 10.65 5.83 12.00
CA GLU A 18 11.23 6.34 10.74
C GLU A 18 10.37 5.96 9.52
N LEU A 19 9.71 4.81 9.56
CA LEU A 19 8.78 4.33 8.54
C LEU A 19 7.35 4.86 8.70
N CYS A 20 7.10 5.77 9.65
CA CYS A 20 5.75 6.28 9.99
C CYS A 20 4.74 5.18 10.39
N LEU A 21 5.23 3.99 10.75
CA LEU A 21 4.45 2.86 11.23
C LEU A 21 4.23 2.90 12.74
N LEU A 22 4.95 3.75 13.49
CA LEU A 22 4.73 3.97 14.92
C LEU A 22 4.68 5.48 15.20
N GLN A 23 3.60 5.97 15.81
CA GLN A 23 3.42 7.39 16.14
C GLN A 23 4.29 7.79 17.32
N HIS A 24 4.56 9.09 17.48
CA HIS A 24 5.48 9.61 18.50
C HIS A 24 5.09 9.23 19.94
N ASP A 25 3.80 9.23 20.24
CA ASP A 25 3.20 8.92 21.54
C ASP A 25 2.97 7.42 21.79
N GLU A 26 3.20 6.57 20.78
CA GLU A 26 3.01 5.14 20.89
C GLU A 26 4.28 4.41 21.33
N SER A 27 4.12 3.30 22.06
CA SER A 27 5.20 2.34 22.36
C SER A 27 4.89 0.99 21.70
N LEU A 28 5.89 0.33 21.13
CA LEU A 28 5.68 -0.98 20.49
C LEU A 28 5.52 -2.04 21.57
N ILE A 29 4.44 -2.81 21.56
CA ILE A 29 4.27 -4.00 22.41
C ILE A 29 4.85 -5.22 21.69
N SER A 30 4.46 -5.43 20.43
CA SER A 30 4.95 -6.54 19.61
C SER A 30 4.93 -6.19 18.13
N CYS A 31 5.78 -6.87 17.37
CA CYS A 31 5.78 -6.90 15.91
C CYS A 31 5.84 -8.37 15.49
N ILE A 32 4.88 -8.80 14.68
CA ILE A 32 4.81 -10.17 14.16
C ILE A 32 4.79 -10.14 12.63
N GLU A 33 5.62 -10.96 12.03
CA GLU A 33 5.57 -11.22 10.59
C GLU A 33 4.40 -12.17 10.33
N LEU A 34 3.53 -11.80 9.39
CA LEU A 34 2.35 -12.59 9.01
C LEU A 34 2.61 -13.46 7.78
N SER A 35 3.62 -13.12 6.98
CA SER A 35 4.02 -13.88 5.80
C SER A 35 5.48 -13.64 5.43
N ASP A 36 6.09 -14.66 4.82
CA ASP A 36 7.35 -14.52 4.09
C ASP A 36 7.16 -13.66 2.83
N TRP A 37 8.26 -13.17 2.28
CA TRP A 37 8.28 -12.51 0.97
C TRP A 37 7.75 -13.44 -0.12
N ARG A 38 6.66 -13.03 -0.77
CA ARG A 38 6.03 -13.74 -1.88
C ARG A 38 5.89 -12.83 -3.10
N ARG A 39 5.81 -13.42 -4.29
CA ARG A 39 5.54 -12.64 -5.51
C ARG A 39 4.15 -12.01 -5.39
N GLY A 40 4.09 -10.68 -5.43
CA GLY A 40 2.84 -9.92 -5.39
C GLY A 40 2.26 -9.65 -6.78
N GLY A 41 3.13 -9.47 -7.77
CA GLY A 41 2.79 -9.20 -9.16
C GLY A 41 4.03 -9.30 -10.04
N ALA A 42 3.95 -8.94 -11.32
CA ALA A 42 5.09 -9.00 -12.24
C ALA A 42 6.27 -8.11 -11.76
N GLU A 43 5.99 -7.04 -11.03
CA GLU A 43 6.99 -6.02 -10.67
C GLU A 43 7.17 -5.88 -9.15
N SER A 44 6.74 -6.88 -8.35
CA SER A 44 6.91 -6.76 -6.90
C SER A 44 6.94 -8.07 -6.13
N PHE A 45 7.68 -8.05 -5.03
CA PHE A 45 7.51 -8.98 -3.90
C PHE A 45 6.80 -8.26 -2.76
N ILE A 46 5.98 -8.98 -2.00
CA ILE A 46 5.25 -8.47 -0.84
C ILE A 46 5.48 -9.34 0.38
N ALA A 47 5.56 -8.71 1.54
CA ALA A 47 5.49 -9.33 2.86
C ALA A 47 4.53 -8.53 3.75
N GLU A 48 3.95 -9.19 4.73
CA GLU A 48 2.92 -8.62 5.61
C GLU A 48 3.36 -8.76 7.06
N ALA A 49 3.10 -7.74 7.87
CA ALA A 49 3.37 -7.75 9.30
C ALA A 49 2.27 -7.02 10.07
N GLU A 50 2.15 -7.35 11.35
CA GLU A 50 1.25 -6.71 12.32
C GLU A 50 2.07 -6.17 13.49
N ILE A 51 1.80 -4.92 13.87
CA ILE A 51 2.29 -4.34 15.10
C ILE A 51 1.14 -4.17 16.09
N LEU A 52 1.43 -4.44 17.36
CA LEU A 52 0.62 -4.02 18.50
C LEU A 52 1.36 -2.89 19.20
N CYS A 53 0.73 -1.73 19.34
CA CYS A 53 1.28 -0.57 20.02
C CYS A 53 0.37 -0.13 21.16
N SER A 54 0.96 0.45 22.21
CA SER A 54 0.25 1.06 23.32
C SER A 54 0.31 2.57 23.20
N SER A 55 -0.79 3.25 23.50
CA SER A 55 -0.91 4.72 23.53
C SER A 55 -1.72 5.17 24.76
N SER A 56 -1.82 6.47 25.00
CA SER A 56 -2.73 7.01 26.03
C SER A 56 -4.21 6.69 25.77
N GLU A 57 -4.57 6.39 24.52
CA GLU A 57 -5.93 6.02 24.11
C GLU A 57 -6.16 4.50 24.15
N GLY A 58 -5.18 3.73 24.62
CA GLY A 58 -5.21 2.27 24.68
C GLY A 58 -4.36 1.60 23.60
N ASP A 59 -4.47 0.27 23.55
CA ASP A 59 -3.70 -0.56 22.64
C ASP A 59 -4.32 -0.60 21.25
N ARG A 60 -3.48 -0.51 20.22
CA ARG A 60 -3.87 -0.49 18.80
C ARG A 60 -3.10 -1.52 18.02
N ARG A 61 -3.79 -2.22 17.12
CA ARG A 61 -3.17 -3.11 16.14
C ARG A 61 -3.15 -2.44 14.78
N ARG A 62 -2.02 -2.55 14.07
CA ARG A 62 -1.88 -2.12 12.69
C ARG A 62 -1.21 -3.19 11.86
N ARG A 63 -1.87 -3.57 10.77
CA ARG A 63 -1.30 -4.41 9.73
C ARG A 63 -0.79 -3.54 8.60
N PHE A 64 0.36 -3.90 8.07
CA PHE A 64 0.95 -3.21 6.93
C PHE A 64 1.58 -4.20 5.95
N VAL A 65 1.75 -3.73 4.73
CA VAL A 65 2.41 -4.45 3.64
C VAL A 65 3.74 -3.76 3.35
N ALA A 66 4.81 -4.54 3.28
CA ALA A 66 6.05 -4.14 2.65
C ALA A 66 6.06 -4.67 1.20
N LYS A 67 6.11 -3.78 0.21
CA LYS A 67 6.12 -4.09 -1.23
C LYS A 67 7.47 -3.69 -1.82
N ALA A 68 8.34 -4.66 -2.05
CA ALA A 68 9.62 -4.46 -2.73
C ALA A 68 9.37 -4.35 -4.24
N VAL A 69 9.81 -3.24 -4.83
CA VAL A 69 9.56 -2.92 -6.24
C VAL A 69 10.69 -3.45 -7.12
N LEU A 70 10.32 -4.09 -8.22
CA LEU A 70 11.22 -4.58 -9.26
C LEU A 70 11.01 -3.73 -10.51
N PRO A 71 11.90 -2.78 -10.82
CA PRO A 71 11.76 -1.95 -12.00
C PRO A 71 11.89 -2.79 -13.28
N PRO A 72 11.24 -2.37 -14.38
CA PRO A 72 11.48 -2.92 -15.70
C PRO A 72 12.96 -2.85 -16.09
N PHE A 73 13.38 -3.71 -17.04
CA PHE A 73 14.77 -3.72 -17.51
C PHE A 73 15.20 -2.33 -18.01
N GLY A 74 16.38 -1.88 -17.56
CA GLY A 74 16.95 -0.58 -17.95
C GLY A 74 16.53 0.60 -17.07
N TRP A 75 15.63 0.39 -16.10
CA TRP A 75 15.23 1.43 -15.14
C TRP A 75 15.99 1.31 -13.83
N ALA A 76 16.47 2.44 -13.31
CA ALA A 76 16.93 2.51 -11.93
C ALA A 76 15.72 2.46 -10.98
N VAL A 77 15.84 1.72 -9.87
CA VAL A 77 14.74 1.58 -8.89
C VAL A 77 14.27 2.93 -8.34
N VAL A 78 15.18 3.88 -8.16
CA VAL A 78 14.88 5.22 -7.64
C VAL A 78 14.00 6.00 -8.62
N ASP A 79 14.34 5.98 -9.91
CA ASP A 79 13.58 6.69 -10.94
C ASP A 79 12.19 6.06 -11.13
N TYR A 80 12.13 4.73 -11.11
CA TYR A 80 10.86 4.02 -11.22
C TYR A 80 9.94 4.29 -10.02
N LEU A 81 10.49 4.30 -8.81
CA LEU A 81 9.74 4.69 -7.61
C LEU A 81 9.26 6.13 -7.66
N ALA A 82 10.10 7.07 -8.14
CA ALA A 82 9.70 8.46 -8.30
C ALA A 82 8.54 8.60 -9.28
N GLU A 83 8.55 7.86 -10.39
CA GLU A 83 7.45 7.82 -11.34
C GLU A 83 6.17 7.23 -10.72
N MET A 84 6.26 6.08 -10.05
CA MET A 84 5.12 5.46 -9.36
C MET A 84 4.50 6.41 -8.33
N MET A 85 5.34 7.11 -7.55
CA MET A 85 4.85 8.08 -6.56
C MET A 85 4.27 9.33 -7.23
N GLY A 86 4.80 9.77 -8.37
CA GLY A 86 4.20 10.84 -9.18
C GLY A 86 2.79 10.48 -9.64
N ARG A 87 2.61 9.27 -10.21
CA ARG A 87 1.30 8.75 -10.63
C ARG A 87 0.32 8.65 -9.45
N ARG A 88 0.78 8.11 -8.31
CA ARG A 88 -0.02 8.05 -7.07
C ARG A 88 -0.51 9.43 -6.64
N THR A 89 0.36 10.44 -6.68
CA THR A 89 0.01 11.82 -6.32
C THR A 89 -1.05 12.39 -7.26
N MET A 90 -0.87 12.23 -8.58
CA MET A 90 -1.86 12.69 -9.57
C MET A 90 -3.25 12.08 -9.33
N LEU A 91 -3.30 10.76 -9.06
CA LEU A 91 -4.56 10.08 -8.72
C LEU A 91 -5.20 10.64 -7.45
N ALA A 92 -4.40 10.81 -6.39
CA ALA A 92 -4.87 11.34 -5.12
C ALA A 92 -5.41 12.78 -5.26
N GLU A 93 -4.72 13.65 -6.01
CA GLU A 93 -5.13 15.03 -6.28
C GLU A 93 -6.44 15.10 -7.09
N ALA A 94 -6.68 14.13 -7.97
CA ALA A 94 -7.96 13.99 -8.69
C ALA A 94 -9.08 13.38 -7.82
N GLY A 95 -8.84 13.12 -6.54
CA GLY A 95 -9.80 12.55 -5.62
C GLY A 95 -10.07 11.06 -5.86
N VAL A 96 -9.13 10.33 -6.46
CA VAL A 96 -9.13 8.86 -6.43
C VAL A 96 -8.63 8.43 -5.05
N PRO A 97 -9.38 7.61 -4.29
CA PRO A 97 -8.87 7.03 -3.06
C PRO A 97 -7.68 6.12 -3.38
N VAL A 98 -6.51 6.45 -2.84
CA VAL A 98 -5.28 5.65 -2.98
C VAL A 98 -4.92 5.02 -1.63
N VAL A 99 -4.25 3.89 -1.65
CA VAL A 99 -3.75 3.25 -0.42
C VAL A 99 -2.89 4.24 0.38
N GLN A 100 -3.07 4.20 1.70
CA GLN A 100 -2.21 4.95 2.61
C GLN A 100 -0.78 4.40 2.51
N GLN A 101 0.13 5.27 2.08
CA GLN A 101 1.56 5.00 2.03
C GLN A 101 2.18 5.56 3.32
N TYR A 102 2.84 4.70 4.10
CA TYR A 102 3.55 5.12 5.31
C TYR A 102 4.94 5.67 4.97
N ALA A 103 5.71 4.94 4.17
CA ALA A 103 7.07 5.32 3.81
C ALA A 103 7.54 4.63 2.52
N VAL A 104 8.65 5.13 1.97
CA VAL A 104 9.44 4.47 0.92
C VAL A 104 10.89 4.43 1.40
N ARG A 105 11.49 3.24 1.45
CA ARG A 105 12.88 3.06 1.89
C ARG A 105 13.54 1.95 1.08
N GLU A 106 14.69 2.25 0.48
CA GLU A 106 15.56 1.25 -0.18
C GLU A 106 14.84 0.36 -1.21
N GLY A 107 13.96 0.92 -2.04
CA GLY A 107 13.21 0.12 -3.02
C GLY A 107 11.92 -0.51 -2.50
N VAL A 108 11.61 -0.33 -1.21
CA VAL A 108 10.44 -0.93 -0.54
C VAL A 108 9.41 0.13 -0.18
N LEU A 109 8.17 -0.10 -0.60
CA LEU A 109 6.98 0.66 -0.26
C LEU A 109 6.36 0.06 1.01
N PHE A 110 6.14 0.87 2.04
CA PHE A 110 5.39 0.47 3.24
C PHE A 110 4.01 1.11 3.19
N GLN A 111 2.96 0.30 3.19
CA GLN A 111 1.58 0.75 2.96
C GLN A 111 0.57 0.04 3.85
N ALA A 112 -0.62 0.64 3.99
CA ALA A 112 -1.71 0.04 4.74
C ALA A 112 -2.13 -1.30 4.12
N HIS A 113 -2.43 -2.27 4.98
CA HIS A 113 -2.98 -3.55 4.56
C HIS A 113 -4.48 -3.42 4.27
N LEU A 114 -4.88 -3.75 3.04
CA LEU A 114 -6.28 -3.79 2.60
C LEU A 114 -6.67 -5.26 2.31
N PRO A 115 -7.51 -5.88 3.17
CA PRO A 115 -7.72 -7.33 3.18
C PRO A 115 -8.39 -7.92 1.95
N TYR A 116 -9.17 -7.15 1.19
CA TYR A 116 -10.01 -7.71 0.13
C TYR A 116 -9.62 -7.22 -1.26
N SER A 117 -9.48 -8.13 -2.23
CA SER A 117 -9.57 -7.76 -3.64
C SER A 117 -11.03 -7.60 -4.07
N VAL A 118 -11.25 -6.89 -5.19
CA VAL A 118 -12.57 -6.85 -5.84
C VAL A 118 -13.08 -8.26 -6.15
N SER A 119 -12.20 -9.16 -6.62
CA SER A 119 -12.56 -10.55 -6.91
C SER A 119 -12.94 -11.35 -5.66
N ASP A 120 -12.34 -11.06 -4.51
CA ASP A 120 -12.71 -11.71 -3.23
C ASP A 120 -14.11 -11.26 -2.80
N LEU A 121 -14.37 -9.95 -2.83
CA LEU A 121 -15.67 -9.37 -2.49
C LEU A 121 -16.79 -9.91 -3.38
N TYR A 122 -16.53 -10.03 -4.69
CA TYR A 122 -17.49 -10.58 -5.64
C TYR A 122 -17.80 -12.06 -5.33
N ARG A 123 -16.77 -12.88 -5.12
CA ARG A 123 -16.93 -14.31 -4.81
C ARG A 123 -17.59 -14.57 -3.47
N SER A 124 -17.35 -13.73 -2.47
CA SER A 124 -17.95 -13.86 -1.15
C SER A 124 -19.36 -13.27 -1.05
N GLY A 125 -19.88 -12.66 -2.12
CA GLY A 125 -21.18 -11.98 -2.11
C GLY A 125 -21.21 -10.65 -1.33
N ASN A 126 -20.05 -10.12 -0.93
CA ASN A 126 -19.93 -8.85 -0.22
C ASN A 126 -19.76 -7.65 -1.17
N TRP A 127 -19.74 -7.89 -2.48
CA TRP A 127 -19.72 -6.84 -3.49
C TRP A 127 -21.09 -6.15 -3.56
N ALA A 128 -21.16 -4.94 -3.02
CA ALA A 128 -22.38 -4.17 -2.93
C ALA A 128 -22.46 -3.05 -3.98
N GLU A 129 -23.67 -2.59 -4.28
CA GLU A 129 -23.94 -1.51 -5.25
C GLU A 129 -23.13 -0.23 -4.99
N PRO A 130 -22.95 0.24 -3.73
CA PRO A 130 -22.09 1.41 -3.47
C PRO A 130 -20.63 1.22 -3.89
N MET A 131 -20.09 0.00 -3.78
CA MET A 131 -18.71 -0.30 -4.21
C MET A 131 -18.59 -0.31 -5.73
N MET A 132 -19.62 -0.79 -6.43
CA MET A 132 -19.67 -0.72 -7.90
C MET A 132 -19.69 0.74 -8.39
N ALA A 133 -20.50 1.60 -7.76
CA ALA A 133 -20.49 3.02 -8.06
C ALA A 133 -19.13 3.68 -7.78
N GLN A 134 -18.46 3.31 -6.67
CA GLN A 134 -17.10 3.76 -6.38
C GLN A 134 -16.09 3.29 -7.45
N ALA A 135 -16.14 2.03 -7.87
CA ALA A 135 -15.25 1.50 -8.90
C ALA A 135 -15.38 2.26 -10.23
N HIS A 136 -16.63 2.55 -10.65
CA HIS A 136 -16.89 3.36 -11.84
C HIS A 136 -16.40 4.80 -11.71
N ASP A 137 -16.59 5.44 -10.55
CA ASP A 137 -16.08 6.79 -10.31
C ASP A 137 -14.54 6.83 -10.35
N ILE A 138 -13.89 5.83 -9.77
CA ILE A 138 -12.43 5.68 -9.82
C ILE A 138 -11.97 5.50 -11.26
N GLU A 139 -12.53 4.55 -12.02
CA GLU A 139 -12.16 4.33 -13.42
C GLU A 139 -12.32 5.61 -14.26
N ARG A 140 -13.45 6.31 -14.08
CA ARG A 140 -13.71 7.58 -14.78
C ARG A 140 -12.65 8.63 -14.48
N LYS A 141 -12.25 8.79 -13.21
CA LYS A 141 -11.21 9.75 -12.79
C LYS A 141 -9.83 9.36 -13.33
N VAL A 142 -9.46 8.07 -13.26
CA VAL A 142 -8.20 7.56 -13.82
C VAL A 142 -8.12 7.86 -15.32
N ARG A 143 -9.17 7.55 -16.08
CA ARG A 143 -9.22 7.83 -17.53
C ARG A 143 -9.25 9.33 -17.85
N ALA A 144 -9.89 10.16 -17.03
CA ALA A 144 -9.90 11.61 -17.20
C ALA A 144 -8.52 12.26 -17.05
N LEU A 145 -7.61 11.63 -16.29
CA LEU A 145 -6.21 12.02 -16.21
C LEU A 145 -5.37 11.51 -17.41
N GLY A 146 -6.00 10.84 -18.36
CA GLY A 146 -5.35 10.31 -19.55
C GLY A 146 -4.67 8.94 -19.35
N PHE A 147 -4.79 8.32 -18.18
CA PHE A 147 -4.27 6.97 -17.95
C PHE A 147 -5.09 5.90 -18.69
N HIS A 148 -4.42 4.81 -19.06
CA HIS A 148 -5.02 3.67 -19.78
C HIS A 148 -4.72 2.36 -19.04
N PRO A 149 -5.31 2.15 -17.86
CA PRO A 149 -5.06 0.96 -17.06
C PRO A 149 -5.51 -0.31 -17.80
N LEU A 150 -4.68 -1.36 -17.75
CA LEU A 150 -5.02 -2.66 -18.34
C LEU A 150 -6.24 -3.30 -17.67
N ASN A 151 -6.34 -3.19 -16.34
CA ASN A 151 -7.47 -3.68 -15.57
C ASN A 151 -7.61 -2.93 -14.24
N VAL A 152 -8.45 -1.89 -14.22
CA VAL A 152 -8.71 -1.09 -13.01
C VAL A 152 -9.09 -1.96 -11.81
N LEU A 153 -9.93 -2.97 -12.00
CA LEU A 153 -10.43 -3.77 -10.88
C LEU A 153 -9.33 -4.64 -10.23
N ALA A 154 -8.28 -4.99 -10.97
CA ALA A 154 -7.15 -5.73 -10.42
C ALA A 154 -6.30 -4.87 -9.47
N ASP A 155 -6.29 -3.55 -9.70
CA ASP A 155 -5.52 -2.57 -8.92
C ASP A 155 -6.32 -1.96 -7.77
N LEU A 156 -7.55 -2.42 -7.56
CA LEU A 156 -8.40 -2.00 -6.45
C LEU A 156 -8.36 -3.02 -5.30
N ARG A 157 -8.21 -2.48 -4.09
CA ARG A 157 -8.38 -3.23 -2.83
C ARG A 157 -9.39 -2.53 -1.94
N SER A 158 -9.91 -3.27 -0.96
CA SER A 158 -10.89 -2.77 0.00
C SER A 158 -10.53 -3.09 1.43
N ASP A 159 -10.92 -2.17 2.32
CA ASP A 159 -10.99 -2.37 3.77
C ASP A 159 -12.31 -3.02 4.23
N GLY A 160 -13.23 -3.29 3.30
CA GLY A 160 -14.57 -3.81 3.55
C GLY A 160 -15.66 -2.74 3.41
N GLU A 161 -15.31 -1.46 3.32
CA GLU A 161 -16.25 -0.34 3.17
C GLU A 161 -16.00 0.46 1.89
N LYS A 162 -14.73 0.72 1.58
CA LYS A 162 -14.31 1.58 0.46
C LYS A 162 -13.31 0.87 -0.45
N LEU A 163 -13.19 1.38 -1.66
CA LEU A 163 -12.18 0.95 -2.63
C LEU A 163 -11.02 1.92 -2.68
N TYR A 164 -9.82 1.38 -2.80
CA TYR A 164 -8.56 2.12 -2.87
C TYR A 164 -7.72 1.59 -4.03
N TYR A 165 -7.13 2.49 -4.80
CA TYR A 165 -6.12 2.16 -5.82
C TYR A 165 -4.80 1.82 -5.12
N VAL A 166 -4.20 0.67 -5.45
CA VAL A 166 -3.02 0.13 -4.74
C VAL A 166 -1.80 -0.10 -5.61
N ASP A 167 -1.95 -0.15 -6.94
CA ASP A 167 -0.82 -0.29 -7.85
C ASP A 167 -0.64 0.98 -8.69
N PHE A 168 0.60 1.38 -8.91
CA PHE A 168 0.92 2.60 -9.66
C PHE A 168 2.01 2.33 -10.70
N GLY A 169 2.24 1.05 -10.99
CA GLY A 169 3.26 0.56 -11.90
C GLY A 169 2.90 0.79 -13.36
N ALA A 170 3.66 0.14 -14.25
CA ALA A 170 3.59 0.33 -15.70
C ALA A 170 2.21 0.02 -16.30
N ASP A 171 1.44 -0.87 -15.67
CA ASP A 171 0.10 -1.32 -16.06
C ASP A 171 -0.98 -0.24 -16.00
N LEU A 172 -0.78 0.82 -15.20
CA LEU A 172 -1.61 2.03 -15.20
C LEU A 172 -1.51 2.80 -16.54
N GLY A 173 -0.42 2.59 -17.28
CA GLY A 173 -0.07 3.34 -18.48
C GLY A 173 0.45 4.74 -18.19
N GLY A 174 0.77 5.49 -19.24
CA GLY A 174 1.14 6.91 -19.12
C GLY A 174 -0.10 7.80 -19.13
N PRO A 175 -0.09 8.94 -18.43
CA PRO A 175 -1.10 9.96 -18.64
C PRO A 175 -0.91 10.44 -20.08
N SER A 176 -1.92 10.25 -20.92
CA SER A 176 -1.94 10.83 -22.25
C SER A 176 -1.63 12.31 -22.09
N SER A 177 -0.58 12.81 -22.71
CA SER A 177 -0.54 14.22 -23.09
C SER A 177 -1.74 14.41 -24.01
N ALA A 178 -2.88 14.80 -23.45
CA ALA A 178 -4.07 15.10 -24.24
C ALA A 178 -3.68 16.14 -25.30
N PRO A 179 -4.23 16.06 -26.53
CA PRO A 179 -3.94 17.01 -27.60
C PRO A 179 -4.22 18.47 -27.21
#